data_AF-A0A7S2MWL4-F1
#
_entry.id   AF-A0A7S2MWL4-F1
#
_cell.length_a   1.000
_cell.length_b   1.000
_cell.length_c   1.000
_cell.angle_alpha   90.00
_cell.angle_beta   90.00
_cell.angle_gamma   90.00
#
_symmetry.space_group_name_H-M   'P 1'
#
loop_
_entity.id
_entity.type
_entity.pdbx_description
1 polymer ?
#
loop_
_entity_poly.entity_id
_entity_poly.type
_entity_poly.pdbx_seq_one_letter_code
_entity_poly.pdbx_strand_id
1 'polypeptide(L)'
;AQAKDGGASKQVLPGFPADDAQVRGSCSAADRKIIFAAGGGHSTDSWPQVCASCGREAYSIWSGVSAKEFKTCVNRRLTAHHGEGISPGCGDCFVSAAVRGAANCKWACLTTWCSEDCLAC
;
A
#
# COMPACT_ATOMS: atom_id res chain seq x y z
N ALA A 1 18.85 18.39 -38.29
CA ALA A 1 18.72 17.00 -37.81
C ALA A 1 19.46 16.88 -36.48
N GLN A 2 18.93 16.06 -35.57
CA GLN A 2 19.06 16.16 -34.11
C GLN A 2 20.46 15.84 -33.54
N ALA A 3 20.73 16.44 -32.38
CA ALA A 3 21.93 16.32 -31.55
C ALA A 3 22.03 14.95 -30.85
N LYS A 4 23.26 14.57 -30.43
CA LYS A 4 23.53 13.39 -29.59
C LYS A 4 24.44 13.78 -28.44
N ASP A 5 23.94 13.47 -27.25
CA ASP A 5 24.40 13.80 -25.91
C ASP A 5 25.69 13.10 -25.49
N GLY A 6 26.46 13.80 -24.66
CA GLY A 6 27.55 13.24 -23.87
C GLY A 6 27.10 12.85 -22.46
N GLY A 7 27.93 12.03 -21.81
CA GLY A 7 28.16 12.18 -20.37
C GLY A 7 27.68 11.07 -19.44
N ALA A 8 28.56 10.09 -19.23
CA ALA A 8 28.97 9.55 -17.92
C ALA A 8 27.97 8.79 -17.00
N SER A 9 28.10 7.45 -17.05
CA SER A 9 28.10 6.49 -15.92
C SER A 9 28.78 7.05 -14.63
N LYS A 10 28.52 6.64 -13.37
CA LYS A 10 28.02 5.39 -12.75
C LYS A 10 27.88 5.71 -11.24
N GLN A 11 26.90 5.17 -10.52
CA GLN A 11 27.14 4.02 -9.63
C GLN A 11 25.84 3.22 -9.48
N VAL A 12 25.78 2.10 -10.20
CA VAL A 12 24.78 1.05 -10.10
C VAL A 12 25.32 -0.03 -9.16
N LEU A 13 24.57 -0.37 -8.13
CA LEU A 13 24.81 -1.59 -7.34
C LEU A 13 24.53 -2.81 -8.25
N PRO A 14 25.40 -3.83 -8.28
CA PRO A 14 25.21 -4.97 -9.18
C PRO A 14 24.00 -5.79 -8.75
N GLY A 15 22.93 -5.77 -9.56
CA GLY A 15 21.79 -6.67 -9.37
C GLY A 15 20.42 -6.23 -9.86
N PHE A 16 20.22 -4.97 -10.26
CA PHE A 16 18.92 -4.51 -10.76
C PHE A 16 19.06 -3.84 -12.13
N PRO A 17 18.60 -4.48 -13.23
CA PRO A 17 18.46 -3.78 -14.49
C PRO A 17 17.39 -2.68 -14.34
N ALA A 18 17.73 -1.49 -14.82
CA ALA A 18 16.78 -0.41 -15.03
C ALA A 18 15.95 -0.75 -16.27
N ASP A 19 14.64 -0.76 -16.09
CA ASP A 19 13.60 -0.80 -17.12
C ASP A 19 13.40 -2.16 -17.83
N ASP A 20 12.13 -2.59 -17.85
CA ASP A 20 11.57 -3.80 -18.50
C ASP A 20 11.65 -5.17 -17.76
N ALA A 21 11.18 -5.20 -16.51
CA ALA A 21 10.71 -6.44 -15.86
C ALA A 21 9.44 -6.19 -15.04
N GLN A 22 8.28 -6.14 -15.71
CA GLN A 22 6.99 -6.33 -15.05
C GLN A 22 6.87 -7.78 -14.58
N VAL A 23 7.43 -8.09 -13.40
CA VAL A 23 6.87 -8.94 -12.32
C VAL A 23 7.84 -8.81 -11.12
N ARG A 24 7.66 -7.81 -10.25
CA ARG A 24 7.95 -7.85 -8.79
C ARG A 24 7.15 -6.73 -8.08
N GLY A 25 5.96 -7.08 -7.59
CA GLY A 25 5.06 -6.20 -6.81
C GLY A 25 4.34 -5.16 -7.67
N SER A 26 3.02 -5.07 -7.56
CA SER A 26 2.18 -4.17 -8.37
C SER A 26 2.37 -2.66 -8.07
N CYS A 27 3.31 -2.27 -7.22
CA CYS A 27 3.57 -0.89 -6.81
C CYS A 27 4.81 -0.31 -7.50
N SER A 28 4.62 0.82 -8.18
CA SER A 28 5.68 1.62 -8.80
C SER A 28 6.56 2.36 -7.77
N ALA A 29 7.62 3.01 -8.24
CA ALA A 29 8.42 3.88 -7.38
C ALA A 29 7.64 5.10 -6.87
N ALA A 30 6.69 5.63 -7.65
CA ALA A 30 5.81 6.71 -7.24
C ALA A 30 4.88 6.25 -6.10
N ASP A 31 4.27 5.07 -6.26
CA ASP A 31 3.39 4.49 -5.23
C ASP A 31 4.11 4.33 -3.89
N ARG A 32 5.35 3.80 -3.93
CA ARG A 32 6.17 3.62 -2.74
C ARG A 32 6.52 4.94 -2.06
N LYS A 33 6.76 6.01 -2.81
CA LYS A 33 7.01 7.34 -2.22
C LYS A 33 5.82 7.83 -1.41
N ILE A 34 4.60 7.65 -1.93
CA ILE A 34 3.36 8.04 -1.23
C ILE A 34 3.18 7.19 0.03
N ILE A 35 3.32 5.87 -0.08
CA ILE A 35 3.21 4.94 1.06
C ILE A 35 4.25 5.27 2.14
N PHE A 36 5.49 5.58 1.75
CA PHE A 36 6.54 5.94 2.71
C PHE A 36 6.32 7.34 3.31
N ALA A 37 5.75 8.28 2.55
CA ALA A 37 5.38 9.59 3.07
C ALA A 37 4.23 9.53 4.10
N ALA A 38 3.33 8.56 3.97
CA ALA A 38 2.33 8.27 5.00
C ALA A 38 2.97 7.79 6.31
N GLY A 39 4.17 7.21 6.26
CA GLY A 39 4.91 6.78 7.43
C GLY A 39 4.40 5.47 8.03
N GLY A 40 5.19 4.93 8.96
CA GLY A 40 4.90 3.68 9.66
C GLY A 40 4.41 3.88 11.10
N GLY A 41 4.36 2.78 11.85
CA GLY A 41 3.99 2.79 13.27
C GLY A 41 2.49 2.89 13.51
N HIS A 42 2.12 3.58 14.58
CA HIS A 42 0.74 3.64 15.09
C HIS A 42 0.12 5.04 15.06
N SER A 43 0.76 5.99 14.39
CA SER A 43 0.27 7.37 14.33
C SER A 43 -0.98 7.49 13.48
N THR A 44 -1.73 8.56 13.73
CA THR A 44 -2.85 8.96 12.88
C THR A 44 -2.39 9.17 11.44
N ASP A 45 -3.19 8.70 10.49
CA ASP A 45 -2.99 8.72 9.05
C ASP A 45 -1.71 8.01 8.55
N SER A 46 -1.06 7.23 9.43
CA SER A 46 0.02 6.33 9.03
C SER A 46 -0.46 5.29 8.05
N TRP A 47 0.44 4.79 7.20
CA TRP A 47 0.11 3.75 6.23
C TRP A 47 -0.59 2.53 6.87
N PRO A 48 -0.11 1.97 8.00
CA PRO A 48 -0.81 0.89 8.69
C PRO A 48 -2.23 1.27 9.15
N GLN A 49 -2.41 2.49 9.68
CA GLN A 49 -3.73 2.95 10.11
C GLN A 49 -4.68 3.13 8.93
N VAL A 50 -4.20 3.66 7.80
CA VAL A 50 -4.98 3.79 6.55
C VAL A 50 -5.44 2.42 6.08
N CYS A 51 -4.54 1.44 6.00
CA CYS A 51 -4.90 0.08 5.61
C CYS A 51 -5.91 -0.56 6.57
N ALA A 52 -5.70 -0.45 7.88
CA ALA A 52 -6.62 -1.03 8.86
C ALA A 52 -8.01 -0.37 8.82
N SER A 53 -8.05 0.96 8.71
CA SER A 53 -9.29 1.72 8.62
C SER A 53 -10.08 1.36 7.37
N CYS A 54 -9.40 1.28 6.22
CA CYS A 54 -10.04 0.91 4.96
C CYS A 54 -10.39 -0.57 4.87
N GLY A 55 -9.63 -1.45 5.52
CA GLY A 55 -10.00 -2.85 5.68
C GLY A 55 -11.30 -3.02 6.45
N ARG A 56 -11.47 -2.26 7.54
CA ARG A 56 -12.72 -2.22 8.32
C ARG A 56 -13.88 -1.60 7.52
N GLU A 57 -13.63 -0.51 6.80
CA GLU A 57 -14.65 0.15 5.97
C GLU A 57 -15.16 -0.76 4.85
N ALA A 58 -14.26 -1.55 4.25
CA ALA A 58 -14.59 -2.49 3.19
C ALA A 58 -15.11 -3.85 3.67
N TYR A 59 -15.17 -4.09 4.99
CA TYR A 59 -15.55 -5.38 5.55
C TYR A 59 -17.06 -5.47 5.81
N SER A 60 -17.66 -6.57 5.36
CA SER A 60 -19.00 -7.01 5.73
C SER A 60 -18.95 -8.41 6.31
N ILE A 61 -19.84 -8.68 7.27
CA ILE A 61 -19.99 -10.00 7.89
C ILE A 61 -20.40 -11.06 6.85
N TRP A 62 -21.16 -10.67 5.83
CA TRP A 62 -21.75 -11.59 4.86
C TRP A 62 -20.87 -11.86 3.63
N SER A 63 -20.04 -10.89 3.25
CA SER A 63 -19.25 -10.93 2.01
C SER A 63 -17.74 -10.77 2.21
N GLY A 64 -17.27 -10.61 3.45
CA GLY A 64 -15.87 -10.36 3.74
C GLY A 64 -15.41 -8.97 3.28
N VAL A 65 -14.14 -8.85 2.90
CA VAL A 65 -13.53 -7.58 2.46
C VAL A 65 -13.79 -7.34 0.97
N SER A 66 -14.43 -6.22 0.64
CA SER A 66 -14.59 -5.73 -0.73
C SER A 66 -13.30 -5.10 -1.25
N ALA A 67 -12.67 -5.74 -2.23
CA ALA A 67 -11.46 -5.22 -2.87
C ALA A 67 -11.66 -3.80 -3.44
N LYS A 68 -12.83 -3.53 -4.02
CA LYS A 68 -13.16 -2.22 -4.60
C LYS A 68 -13.26 -1.14 -3.53
N GLU A 69 -13.98 -1.41 -2.44
CA GLU A 69 -14.16 -0.43 -1.36
C GLU A 69 -12.85 -0.19 -0.63
N PHE A 70 -12.05 -1.25 -0.40
CA PHE A 70 -10.73 -1.13 0.19
C PHE A 70 -9.85 -0.19 -0.62
N LYS A 71 -9.70 -0.45 -1.93
CA LYS A 71 -8.87 0.37 -2.82
C LYS A 71 -9.38 1.81 -2.94
N THR A 72 -10.70 1.99 -3.00
CA THR A 72 -11.33 3.31 -3.04
C THR A 72 -11.04 4.10 -1.76
N CYS A 73 -11.21 3.48 -0.59
CA CYS A 73 -10.92 4.11 0.68
C CYS A 73 -9.44 4.47 0.82
N VAL A 74 -8.52 3.56 0.48
CA VAL A 74 -7.07 3.80 0.55
C VAL A 74 -6.70 4.99 -0.31
N ASN A 75 -7.14 5.01 -1.57
CA ASN A 75 -6.88 6.13 -2.47
C ASN A 75 -7.49 7.43 -1.95
N ARG A 76 -8.75 7.42 -1.48
CA ARG A 76 -9.40 8.60 -0.92
C ARG A 76 -8.60 9.19 0.25
N ARG A 77 -8.15 8.35 1.18
CA ARG A 77 -7.36 8.80 2.34
C ARG A 77 -5.98 9.32 1.92
N LEU A 78 -5.26 8.57 1.09
CA LEU A 78 -3.95 9.03 0.63
C LEU A 78 -4.03 10.36 -0.12
N THR A 79 -4.99 10.52 -1.04
CA THR A 79 -5.19 11.80 -1.72
C THR A 79 -5.53 12.93 -0.76
N ALA A 80 -6.35 12.67 0.27
CA ALA A 80 -6.71 13.68 1.27
C ALA A 80 -5.52 14.14 2.13
N HIS A 81 -4.59 13.25 2.46
CA HIS A 81 -3.47 13.55 3.36
C HIS A 81 -2.14 13.85 2.65
N HIS A 82 -1.97 13.39 1.40
CA HIS A 82 -0.72 13.49 0.65
C HIS A 82 -0.87 14.13 -0.74
N GLY A 83 -2.09 14.54 -1.13
CA GLY A 83 -2.37 15.19 -2.41
C GLY A 83 -2.46 14.24 -3.61
N GLU A 84 -2.02 13.00 -3.46
CA GLU A 84 -2.04 11.97 -4.50
C GLU A 84 -2.33 10.58 -3.89
N GLY A 85 -2.89 9.69 -4.70
CA GLY A 85 -3.17 8.30 -4.34
C GLY A 85 -2.22 7.31 -5.02
N ILE A 86 -2.42 6.01 -4.76
CA ILE A 86 -1.63 4.95 -5.38
C ILE A 86 -2.33 4.36 -6.60
N SER A 87 -1.54 3.84 -7.52
CA SER A 87 -2.03 3.13 -8.70
C SER A 87 -2.98 1.98 -8.32
N PRO A 88 -3.98 1.66 -9.18
CA PRO A 88 -4.90 0.56 -8.91
C PRO A 88 -4.18 -0.77 -8.69
N GLY A 89 -3.15 -1.03 -9.49
CA GLY A 89 -2.30 -2.21 -9.35
C GLY A 89 -1.65 -2.27 -7.97
N CYS A 90 -1.09 -1.16 -7.47
CA CYS A 90 -0.50 -1.13 -6.14
C CYS A 90 -1.54 -1.43 -5.06
N GLY A 91 -2.74 -0.86 -5.18
CA GLY A 91 -3.86 -1.15 -4.27
C GLY A 91 -4.21 -2.65 -4.21
N ASP A 92 -4.17 -3.36 -5.34
CA ASP A 92 -4.43 -4.80 -5.39
C ASP A 92 -3.45 -5.62 -4.54
N CYS A 93 -2.19 -5.17 -4.41
CA CYS A 93 -1.19 -5.82 -3.56
C CYS A 93 -1.62 -5.89 -2.08
N PHE A 94 -2.37 -4.90 -1.61
CA PHE A 94 -2.75 -4.78 -0.20
C PHE A 94 -4.15 -5.35 0.09
N VAL A 95 -4.96 -5.60 -0.93
CA VAL A 95 -6.26 -6.28 -0.77
C VAL A 95 -6.07 -7.65 -0.14
N SER A 96 -5.08 -8.44 -0.57
CA SER A 96 -4.83 -9.77 0.00
C SER A 96 -4.48 -9.73 1.49
N ALA A 97 -3.76 -8.69 1.93
CA ALA A 97 -3.47 -8.49 3.35
C ALA A 97 -4.75 -8.14 4.13
N ALA A 98 -5.59 -7.26 3.59
CA ALA A 98 -6.88 -6.91 4.20
C ALA A 98 -7.82 -8.12 4.31
N VAL A 99 -7.94 -8.91 3.24
CA VAL A 99 -8.75 -10.15 3.22
C VAL A 99 -8.23 -11.15 4.26
N ARG A 100 -6.91 -11.39 4.31
CA ARG A 100 -6.31 -12.34 5.26
C ARG A 100 -6.46 -11.86 6.70
N GLY A 101 -6.23 -10.58 6.98
CA GLY A 101 -6.41 -10.01 8.30
C GLY A 101 -7.85 -10.11 8.77
N ALA A 102 -8.84 -9.83 7.91
CA ALA A 102 -10.25 -9.98 8.25
C ALA A 102 -10.66 -11.45 8.47
N ALA A 103 -10.03 -12.41 7.80
CA ALA A 103 -10.33 -13.82 7.96
C ALA A 103 -9.71 -14.46 9.21
N ASN A 104 -8.48 -14.05 9.58
CA ASN A 104 -7.71 -14.72 10.64
C ASN A 104 -7.58 -13.88 11.92
N CYS A 105 -7.55 -12.57 11.79
CA CYS A 105 -7.22 -11.63 12.87
C CYS A 105 -8.41 -10.84 13.38
N LYS A 106 -9.62 -11.11 12.87
CA LYS A 106 -10.84 -10.36 13.21
C LYS A 106 -11.04 -10.16 14.71
N TRP A 107 -10.84 -11.23 15.49
CA TRP A 107 -11.05 -11.18 16.94
C TRP A 107 -9.93 -10.45 17.66
N ALA A 108 -8.67 -10.63 17.22
CA ALA A 108 -7.52 -9.93 17.78
C ALA A 108 -7.57 -8.40 17.51
N CYS A 109 -8.14 -8.01 16.37
CA CYS A 109 -8.24 -6.62 15.91
C CYS A 109 -9.59 -5.94 16.20
N LEU A 110 -10.48 -6.56 16.98
CA LEU A 110 -11.84 -6.08 17.19
C LEU A 110 -11.89 -4.77 18.00
N THR A 111 -11.01 -4.63 18.98
CA THR A 111 -11.00 -3.51 19.94
C THR A 111 -10.20 -2.32 19.42
N THR A 112 -8.99 -2.56 18.91
CA THR A 112 -8.14 -1.57 18.26
C THR A 112 -7.30 -2.25 17.19
N TRP A 113 -6.98 -1.49 16.14
CA TRP A 113 -6.20 -1.98 15.01
C TRP A 113 -4.71 -2.16 15.34
N CYS A 114 -4.23 -1.55 16.44
CA CYS A 114 -2.83 -1.55 16.85
C CYS A 114 -2.61 -2.15 18.25
N SER A 115 -3.52 -3.02 18.71
CA SER A 115 -3.25 -3.84 19.90
C SER A 115 -2.11 -4.80 19.61
N GLU A 116 -1.39 -5.20 20.66
CA GLU A 116 -0.33 -6.20 20.54
C GLU A 116 -0.84 -7.51 19.90
N ASP A 117 -2.01 -7.99 20.32
CA ASP A 117 -2.66 -9.17 19.74
C ASP A 117 -2.98 -9.01 18.25
N CYS A 118 -3.46 -7.84 17.83
CA CYS A 118 -3.78 -7.57 16.43
C CYS A 118 -2.52 -7.53 15.56
N LEU A 119 -1.46 -6.91 16.07
CA LEU A 119 -0.18 -6.78 15.35
C LEU A 119 0.57 -8.11 15.27
N ALA A 120 0.35 -9.02 16.22
CA ALA A 120 1.00 -10.32 16.27
C ALA A 120 0.42 -11.38 15.29
N CYS A 121 -0.72 -11.12 14.64
CA CYS A 121 -1.55 -12.14 13.97
C CYS A 121 -1.15 -12.59 12.53
#